data_AF-R9HEX2-F1
#
_entry.id   AF-R9HEX2-F1
#
_cell.length_a   1.000
_cell.length_b   1.000
_cell.length_c   1.000
_cell.angle_alpha   90.00
_cell.angle_beta   90.00
_cell.angle_gamma   90.00
#
_symmetry.space_group_name_H-M   'P 1'
#
loop_
_entity.id
_entity.type
_entity.pdbx_description
1 polymer ?
#
loop_
_entity_poly.entity_id
_entity_poly.type
_entity_poly.pdbx_seq_one_letter_code
_entity_poly.pdbx_strand_id
1 'polypeptide(L)'
;MLLVIVIGCTEDITQSVGPLPDETPMDHIGSQLYSGKTFSNMITINMYEDDEPAIEEIGYALTKPAKTAVTVKAIPSPVLVAQYNLDHNTKMEEFPISNIVLDNDGSLTVPAGKKHPRTLI
;
A
#
# COMPACT_ATOMS: atom_id res chain seq x y z
N MET A 1 -40.38 18.36 -14.53
CA MET A 1 -39.91 19.03 -13.30
C MET A 1 -40.30 18.15 -12.14
N LEU A 2 -39.34 17.48 -11.50
CA LEU A 2 -39.60 16.51 -10.44
C LEU A 2 -39.27 17.19 -9.10
N LEU A 3 -40.25 17.31 -8.21
CA LEU A 3 -40.03 17.72 -6.82
C LEU A 3 -40.08 16.48 -5.92
N VAL A 4 -39.09 16.36 -5.03
CA VAL A 4 -39.05 15.32 -4.00
C VAL A 4 -38.98 16.01 -2.64
N ILE A 5 -39.87 15.60 -1.73
CA ILE A 5 -39.82 15.95 -0.31
C ILE A 5 -39.33 14.71 0.43
N VAL A 6 -38.33 14.87 1.30
CA VAL A 6 -37.90 13.83 2.24
C VAL A 6 -38.43 14.22 3.61
N ILE A 7 -39.30 13.38 4.18
CA ILE A 7 -39.74 13.48 5.59
C ILE A 7 -39.05 12.32 6.31
N GLY A 8 -38.21 12.65 7.28
CA GLY A 8 -37.56 11.69 8.18
C GLY A 8 -38.10 11.83 9.60
N CYS A 9 -38.44 10.71 10.22
CA CYS A 9 -39.02 10.62 11.56
C CYS A 9 -38.01 11.04 12.65
N THR A 10 -38.45 11.82 13.65
CA THR A 10 -37.73 11.92 14.92
C THR A 10 -38.24 10.81 15.83
N GLU A 11 -37.44 9.77 16.00
CA GLU A 11 -37.67 8.76 17.02
C GLU A 11 -36.75 9.06 18.20
N ASP A 12 -37.36 9.36 19.35
CA ASP A 12 -36.69 9.35 20.66
C ASP A 12 -36.35 7.89 20.99
N ILE A 13 -35.29 7.38 20.37
CA ILE A 13 -34.75 6.07 20.69
C ILE A 13 -33.85 6.28 21.90
N THR A 14 -34.31 5.86 23.08
CA THR A 14 -33.41 5.64 24.21
C THR A 14 -32.53 4.44 23.88
N GLN A 15 -31.46 4.71 23.14
CA GLN A 15 -30.45 3.73 22.83
C GLN A 15 -29.72 3.43 24.14
N SER A 16 -29.99 2.28 24.76
CA SER A 16 -29.08 1.72 25.76
C SER A 16 -27.83 1.29 25.02
N VAL A 17 -26.92 2.24 24.82
CA VAL A 17 -25.61 2.00 24.21
C VAL A 17 -24.79 1.25 25.25
N GLY A 18 -24.54 -0.04 25.02
CA GLY A 18 -23.48 -0.75 25.73
C GLY A 18 -22.15 -0.02 25.50
N PRO A 19 -21.15 -0.14 26.38
CA PRO A 19 -19.89 0.59 26.24
C PRO A 19 -19.35 0.39 24.81
N LEU A 20 -19.03 1.52 24.15
CA LEU A 20 -18.29 1.50 22.90
C LEU A 20 -17.08 0.59 23.09
N PRO A 21 -16.76 -0.29 22.13
CA PRO A 21 -15.54 -1.07 22.20
C PRO A 21 -14.38 -0.10 22.43
N ASP A 22 -13.47 -0.48 23.34
CA ASP A 22 -12.27 0.30 23.66
C ASP A 22 -11.62 0.76 22.34
N GLU A 23 -11.22 2.03 22.23
CA GLU A 23 -10.73 2.62 20.96
C GLU A 23 -9.32 2.14 20.59
N THR A 24 -8.69 1.36 21.48
CA THR A 24 -7.35 0.76 21.34
C THR A 24 -7.12 -0.15 20.11
N PRO A 25 -8.10 -0.78 19.44
CA PRO A 25 -7.85 -1.55 18.21
C PRO A 25 -7.68 -0.69 16.95
N MET A 26 -7.90 0.63 17.00
CA MET A 26 -7.88 1.47 15.79
C MET A 26 -6.54 2.16 15.50
N ASP A 27 -5.47 2.00 16.29
CA ASP A 27 -4.15 2.59 15.97
C ASP A 27 -3.30 1.72 15.02
N HIS A 28 -3.89 0.70 14.39
CA HIS A 28 -3.22 -0.05 13.34
C HIS A 28 -3.01 0.82 12.09
N ILE A 29 -1.79 1.37 11.96
CA ILE A 29 -1.32 1.95 10.71
C ILE A 29 -0.95 0.78 9.80
N GLY A 30 -1.87 0.44 8.90
CA GLY A 30 -1.58 -0.44 7.78
C GLY A 30 -0.64 0.25 6.80
N SER A 31 0.12 -0.53 6.05
CA SER A 31 0.98 0.00 5.01
C SER A 31 1.00 -0.88 3.77
N GLN A 32 1.32 -0.30 2.62
CA GLN A 32 1.36 -1.00 1.35
C GLN A 32 2.50 -0.50 0.48
N LEU A 33 3.22 -1.46 -0.11
CA LEU A 33 4.13 -1.24 -1.24
C LEU A 33 3.36 -1.48 -2.53
N TYR A 34 3.54 -0.61 -3.52
CA TYR A 34 2.83 -0.68 -4.81
C TYR A 34 3.68 -0.11 -5.96
N SER A 35 3.32 -0.43 -7.19
CA SER A 35 3.88 0.21 -8.40
C SER A 35 3.38 1.64 -8.53
N GLY A 36 4.27 2.62 -8.63
CA GLY A 36 3.93 4.02 -8.85
C GLY A 36 3.18 4.27 -10.15
N LYS A 37 3.33 3.39 -11.16
CA LYS A 37 2.65 3.51 -12.45
C LYS A 37 1.24 2.92 -12.45
N THR A 38 1.07 1.75 -11.84
CA THR A 38 -0.19 0.98 -11.93
C THR A 38 -1.00 0.95 -10.64
N PHE A 39 -0.39 1.38 -9.52
CA PHE A 39 -0.94 1.30 -8.16
C PHE A 39 -1.26 -0.13 -7.69
N SER A 40 -0.77 -1.14 -8.40
CA SER A 40 -0.89 -2.54 -8.03
C SER A 40 0.27 -2.99 -7.13
N ASN A 41 0.03 -3.94 -6.24
CA ASN A 41 1.07 -4.63 -5.47
C ASN A 41 1.69 -5.81 -6.24
N MET A 42 1.23 -6.07 -7.47
CA MET A 42 1.75 -7.07 -8.38
C MET A 42 1.78 -6.49 -9.79
N ILE A 43 2.93 -6.57 -10.45
CA ILE A 43 3.13 -6.09 -11.81
C ILE A 43 3.84 -7.13 -12.66
N THR A 44 3.61 -7.08 -13.96
CA THR A 44 4.38 -7.83 -14.96
C THR A 44 5.38 -6.88 -15.60
N ILE A 45 6.66 -7.24 -15.56
CA ILE A 45 7.73 -6.53 -16.25
C ILE A 45 8.10 -7.35 -17.48
N ASN A 46 7.91 -6.78 -18.66
CA ASN A 46 8.36 -7.40 -19.91
C ASN A 46 9.79 -6.96 -20.19
N MET A 47 10.68 -7.92 -20.44
CA MET A 47 12.08 -7.67 -20.80
C MET A 47 12.39 -8.50 -22.04
N TYR A 48 13.12 -7.90 -22.97
CA TYR A 48 13.60 -8.56 -24.18
C TYR A 48 15.13 -8.56 -24.20
N GLU A 49 15.70 -9.49 -24.95
CA GLU A 49 17.15 -9.50 -25.18
C GLU A 49 17.56 -8.21 -25.91
N ASP A 50 18.71 -7.64 -25.53
CA ASP A 50 19.26 -6.37 -26.04
C ASP A 50 18.46 -5.10 -25.73
N ASP A 51 17.41 -5.17 -24.91
CA ASP A 51 16.70 -3.97 -24.43
C ASP A 51 17.44 -3.29 -23.27
N GLU A 52 17.18 -1.99 -23.13
CA GLU A 52 17.56 -1.22 -21.94
C GLU A 52 16.89 -1.79 -20.67
N PRO A 53 17.49 -1.60 -19.48
CA PRO A 53 16.90 -2.04 -18.23
C PRO A 53 15.46 -1.55 -18.06
N ALA A 54 14.56 -2.45 -17.67
CA ALA A 54 13.20 -2.06 -17.35
C ALA A 54 13.17 -1.20 -16.08
N ILE A 55 12.67 0.03 -16.20
CA ILE A 55 12.55 0.97 -15.09
C ILE A 55 11.13 0.94 -14.55
N GLU A 56 10.96 0.81 -13.24
CA GLU A 56 9.68 0.90 -12.55
C GLU A 56 9.79 1.83 -11.34
N GLU A 57 8.71 2.58 -11.06
CA GLU A 57 8.61 3.37 -9.83
C GLU A 57 7.92 2.53 -8.76
N ILE A 58 8.47 2.52 -7.54
CA ILE A 58 7.81 1.89 -6.38
C ILE A 58 7.35 2.97 -5.39
N GLY A 59 6.11 2.84 -4.93
CA GLY A 59 5.48 3.71 -3.94
C GLY A 59 5.19 2.99 -2.65
N TYR A 60 5.12 3.74 -1.54
CA TYR A 60 4.76 3.24 -0.23
C TYR A 60 3.69 4.11 0.41
N ALA A 61 2.61 3.52 0.91
CA ALA A 61 1.50 4.25 1.50
C ALA A 61 1.20 3.76 2.91
N LEU A 62 0.80 4.68 3.77
CA LEU A 62 0.22 4.42 5.09
C LEU A 62 -1.30 4.63 5.05
N THR A 63 -2.06 3.79 5.75
CA THR A 63 -3.53 3.93 5.82
C THR A 63 -3.95 5.21 6.55
N LYS A 64 -3.10 5.72 7.46
CA LYS A 64 -3.28 6.96 8.23
C LYS A 64 -2.04 7.86 8.11
N PRO A 65 -2.20 9.20 8.27
CA PRO A 65 -1.04 10.09 8.22
C PRO A 65 -0.04 9.73 9.32
N ALA A 66 1.25 9.77 9.00
CA ALA A 66 2.30 9.46 9.96
C ALA A 66 2.35 10.52 11.06
N LYS A 67 2.36 10.12 12.34
CA LYS A 67 2.51 11.07 13.47
C LYS A 67 3.90 11.73 13.48
N THR A 68 4.91 10.99 13.04
CA THR A 68 6.29 11.43 12.81
C THR A 68 6.74 10.98 11.42
N ALA A 69 7.89 11.46 10.93
CA ALA A 69 8.45 10.90 9.70
C ALA A 69 8.72 9.40 9.85
N VAL A 70 8.39 8.62 8.82
CA VAL A 70 8.60 7.17 8.75
C VAL A 70 9.49 6.88 7.56
N THR A 71 10.63 6.27 7.81
CA THR A 71 11.54 5.80 6.75
C THR A 71 11.51 4.28 6.73
N VAL A 72 11.31 3.71 5.53
CA VAL A 72 11.33 2.27 5.28
C VAL A 72 12.36 1.94 4.21
N LYS A 73 12.86 0.71 4.21
CA LYS A 73 13.81 0.21 3.22
C LYS A 73 13.19 -0.94 2.44
N ALA A 74 13.07 -0.78 1.13
CA ALA A 74 12.70 -1.84 0.21
C ALA A 74 13.91 -2.76 -0.04
N ILE A 75 13.71 -4.08 0.07
CA ILE A 75 14.75 -5.08 -0.12
C ILE A 75 14.16 -6.24 -0.93
N PRO A 76 14.78 -6.66 -2.04
CA PRO A 76 14.37 -7.86 -2.77
C PRO A 76 14.47 -9.10 -1.86
N SER A 77 13.43 -9.92 -1.83
CA SER A 77 13.37 -11.10 -0.95
C SER A 77 12.91 -12.34 -1.71
N PRO A 78 13.83 -13.25 -2.07
CA PRO A 78 13.48 -14.47 -2.79
C PRO A 78 12.59 -15.41 -1.97
N VAL A 79 12.71 -15.37 -0.63
CA VAL A 79 11.84 -16.14 0.28
C VAL A 79 10.36 -15.82 0.08
N LEU A 80 10.02 -14.60 -0.33
CA LEU A 80 8.63 -14.22 -0.62
C LEU A 80 8.09 -14.86 -1.90
N VAL A 81 8.95 -15.25 -2.85
CA VAL A 81 8.53 -15.97 -4.07
C VAL A 81 8.03 -17.37 -3.72
N ALA A 82 8.71 -18.06 -2.80
CA ALA A 82 8.28 -19.36 -2.30
C ALA A 82 6.92 -19.28 -1.60
N GLN A 83 6.71 -18.27 -0.75
CA GLN A 83 5.43 -18.03 -0.07
C GLN A 83 4.32 -17.71 -1.08
N TYR A 84 4.59 -16.84 -2.05
CA TYR A 84 3.64 -16.50 -3.11
C TYR A 84 3.22 -17.75 -3.91
N ASN A 85 4.18 -18.60 -4.29
CA ASN A 85 3.89 -19.84 -5.01
C ASN A 85 2.99 -20.78 -4.21
N LEU A 86 3.17 -20.87 -2.89
CA LEU A 86 2.34 -21.67 -2.01
C LEU A 86 0.92 -21.10 -1.89
N ASP A 87 0.79 -19.80 -1.68
CA ASP A 87 -0.50 -19.13 -1.47
C ASP A 87 -1.36 -19.09 -2.75
N HIS A 88 -0.71 -19.02 -3.92
CA HIS A 88 -1.39 -18.84 -5.21
C HIS A 88 -1.34 -20.08 -6.12
N ASN A 89 -0.74 -21.19 -5.65
CA ASN A 89 -0.54 -22.42 -6.43
C ASN A 89 0.17 -22.16 -7.78
N THR A 90 1.25 -21.38 -7.73
CA THR A 90 2.10 -21.05 -8.89
C THR A 90 3.48 -21.71 -8.78
N LYS A 91 4.28 -21.57 -9.84
CA LYS A 91 5.65 -22.10 -9.93
C LYS A 91 6.61 -21.06 -10.50
N MET A 92 6.54 -19.84 -9.97
CA MET A 92 7.42 -18.74 -10.37
C MET A 92 8.85 -19.02 -9.95
N GLU A 93 9.80 -18.68 -10.82
CA GLU A 93 11.23 -18.69 -10.50
C GLU A 93 11.65 -17.35 -9.89
N GLU A 94 12.72 -17.39 -9.09
CA GLU A 94 13.27 -16.19 -8.46
C GLU A 94 14.03 -15.35 -9.49
N PHE A 95 13.75 -14.04 -9.53
CA PHE A 95 14.56 -13.13 -10.33
C PHE A 95 15.89 -12.84 -9.61
N PRO A 96 17.05 -12.92 -10.29
CA PRO A 96 18.35 -12.70 -9.65
C PRO A 96 18.47 -11.31 -9.01
N ILE A 97 18.73 -11.26 -7.70
CA ILE A 97 18.88 -10.00 -6.96
C ILE A 97 20.02 -9.15 -7.53
N SER A 98 21.08 -9.77 -8.06
CA SER A 98 22.21 -9.07 -8.68
C SER A 98 21.81 -8.19 -9.87
N ASN A 99 20.64 -8.47 -10.47
CA ASN A 99 20.11 -7.74 -11.62
C ASN A 99 19.11 -6.65 -11.22
N ILE A 100 18.88 -6.46 -9.92
CA ILE A 100 17.99 -5.42 -9.38
C ILE A 100 18.84 -4.29 -8.83
N VAL A 101 18.57 -3.08 -9.30
CA VAL A 101 19.14 -1.84 -8.74
C VAL A 101 18.00 -1.03 -8.15
N LEU A 102 18.13 -0.64 -6.88
CA LEU A 102 17.19 0.24 -6.21
C LEU A 102 17.84 1.60 -5.96
N ASP A 103 17.21 2.64 -6.47
CA ASP A 103 17.61 4.02 -6.20
C ASP A 103 17.54 4.32 -4.70
N ASN A 104 18.42 5.22 -4.25
CA ASN A 104 18.52 5.63 -2.84
C ASN A 104 18.63 4.44 -1.86
N ASP A 105 19.27 3.34 -2.29
CA ASP A 105 19.39 2.09 -1.52
C ASP A 105 18.01 1.56 -1.05
N GLY A 106 16.98 1.77 -1.87
CA GLY A 106 15.59 1.38 -1.59
C GLY A 106 14.92 2.15 -0.45
N SER A 107 15.49 3.27 0.00
CA SER A 107 14.95 4.06 1.11
C SER A 107 13.79 4.97 0.67
N LEU A 108 12.63 4.79 1.31
CA LEU A 108 11.40 5.55 1.09
C LEU A 108 10.99 6.24 2.40
N THR A 109 10.71 7.55 2.34
CA THR A 109 10.36 8.33 3.54
C THR A 109 9.00 9.00 3.40
N VAL A 110 8.07 8.67 4.30
CA VAL A 110 6.78 9.35 4.49
C VAL A 110 6.95 10.44 5.54
N PRO A 111 6.78 11.73 5.19
CA PRO A 111 6.88 12.82 6.16
C PRO A 111 5.77 12.78 7.21
N ALA A 112 6.01 13.41 8.36
CA ALA A 112 4.97 13.63 9.37
C ALA A 112 3.76 14.36 8.76
N GLY A 113 2.55 13.94 9.14
CA GLY A 113 1.30 14.45 8.61
C GLY A 113 0.96 14.00 7.18
N LYS A 114 1.76 13.13 6.55
CA LYS A 114 1.51 12.59 5.21
C LYS A 114 1.23 11.08 5.25
N LYS A 115 0.55 10.60 4.22
CA LYS A 115 0.29 9.16 3.99
C LYS A 115 1.21 8.53 2.95
N HIS A 116 1.92 9.33 2.17
CA HIS A 116 2.75 8.89 1.05
C HIS A 116 4.07 9.66 1.08
N PRO A 117 5.18 9.08 0.59
CA PRO A 117 6.41 9.83 0.34
C PRO A 117 6.09 10.96 -0.63
N ARG A 118 6.74 12.12 -0.44
CA ARG A 118 6.48 13.31 -1.27
C ARG A 118 6.98 13.05 -2.69
N THR A 119 6.09 12.97 -3.67
CA THR A 119 6.45 13.15 -5.09
C THR A 119 6.58 14.65 -5.38
N LEU A 120 7.75 15.09 -5.85
CA LEU A 120 7.96 16.40 -6.45
C LEU A 120 7.72 16.25 -7.96
N ILE A 121 6.92 17.15 -8.53
CA ILE A 121 6.83 17.37 -9.99
C ILE A 121 7.96 18.31 -10.37
#